data_AF-A0A0M3IUC1-F1
#
_entry.id   AF-A0A0M3IUC1-F1
#
_cell.length_a   1.000
_cell.length_b   1.000
_cell.length_c   1.000
_cell.angle_alpha   90.00
_cell.angle_beta   90.00
_cell.angle_gamma   90.00
#
_symmetry.space_group_name_H-M   'P 1'
#
loop_
_entity.id
_entity.type
_entity.pdbx_description
1 polymer ?
#
loop_
_entity_poly.entity_id
_entity_poly.type
_entity_poly.pdbx_seq_one_letter_code
_entity_poly.pdbx_strand_id
1 'polypeptide(L)'
;LNVIVFFSAKLKSRKVVHFGYKFNYDTNEADVPAENAIPQSCDVVIDRMIEAGIFTERPDQLTVNIYEPGNGIPSHVDSHSPFGDTIVSLSLISG
;
A
#
# COMPACT_ATOMS: atom_id res chain seq x y z
N LEU A 1 -4.03 7.63 -7.21
CA LEU A 1 -3.32 7.17 -5.99
C LEU A 1 -4.07 6.04 -5.27
N ASN A 2 -3.67 4.80 -5.57
CA ASN A 2 -4.42 3.56 -5.29
C ASN A 2 -3.53 2.51 -4.60
N VAL A 3 -3.59 2.36 -3.28
CA VAL A 3 -2.67 1.49 -2.51
C VAL A 3 -2.97 -0.01 -2.68
N ILE A 4 -1.95 -0.87 -2.56
CA ILE A 4 -2.08 -2.32 -2.34
C ILE A 4 -1.24 -2.72 -1.11
N VAL A 5 -1.86 -3.15 -0.01
CA VAL A 5 -1.14 -3.52 1.23
C VAL A 5 -0.93 -5.02 1.36
N PHE A 6 0.32 -5.48 1.27
CA PHE A 6 0.69 -6.88 1.57
C PHE A 6 0.79 -7.16 3.07
N PHE A 7 0.75 -8.45 3.44
CA PHE A 7 0.80 -8.93 4.83
C PHE A 7 1.81 -10.07 5.00
N SER A 8 2.24 -10.23 6.25
CA SER A 8 2.70 -11.48 6.87
C SER A 8 2.39 -11.35 8.36
N ALA A 9 2.86 -12.25 9.20
CA ALA A 9 2.38 -12.38 10.55
C ALA A 9 3.29 -11.70 11.60
N LYS A 10 2.91 -10.49 12.08
CA LYS A 10 2.89 -10.06 13.51
C LYS A 10 3.98 -8.99 14.05
N LEU A 11 4.27 -8.75 15.37
CA LEU A 11 5.02 -7.60 16.07
C LEU A 11 6.57 -7.70 16.27
N LYS A 12 7.32 -6.80 15.66
CA LYS A 12 7.98 -5.66 16.33
C LYS A 12 8.23 -4.59 15.28
N SER A 13 7.71 -3.37 15.47
CA SER A 13 7.80 -2.22 14.53
C SER A 13 7.76 -2.60 13.04
N ARG A 14 6.56 -2.62 12.44
CA ARG A 14 6.38 -3.02 11.03
C ARG A 14 7.39 -2.33 10.11
N LYS A 15 8.02 -3.08 9.19
CA LYS A 15 8.87 -2.47 8.14
C LYS A 15 7.93 -1.96 7.05
N VAL A 16 8.15 -0.75 6.56
CA VAL A 16 7.35 -0.13 5.51
C VAL A 16 8.25 0.16 4.32
N VAL A 17 7.80 -0.23 3.11
CA VAL A 17 8.47 0.14 1.85
C VAL A 17 7.45 0.81 0.96
N HIS A 18 7.76 2.01 0.48
CA HIS A 18 6.95 2.74 -0.48
C HIS A 18 7.55 2.62 -1.88
N PHE A 19 6.67 2.52 -2.88
CA PHE A 19 7.00 2.51 -4.29
C PHE A 19 6.09 3.50 -5.04
N GLY A 20 6.60 4.12 -6.11
CA GLY A 20 5.93 5.20 -6.82
C GLY A 20 6.06 6.53 -6.06
N TYR A 21 5.17 6.77 -5.11
CA TYR A 21 5.25 7.89 -4.16
C TYR A 21 5.49 7.40 -2.72
N LYS A 22 6.11 8.24 -1.87
CA LYS A 22 6.32 7.95 -0.44
C LYS A 22 5.25 8.63 0.40
N PHE A 23 4.70 7.93 1.40
CA PHE A 23 3.78 8.58 2.35
C PHE A 23 4.58 9.33 3.41
N ASN A 24 4.31 10.62 3.58
CA ASN A 24 4.89 11.44 4.64
C ASN A 24 4.03 11.35 5.90
N TYR A 25 4.53 10.66 6.93
CA TYR A 25 3.80 10.50 8.19
C TYR A 25 3.70 11.79 9.04
N ASP A 26 4.51 12.81 8.76
CA ASP A 26 4.46 14.09 9.47
C ASP A 26 3.39 15.04 8.90
N THR A 27 3.14 15.00 7.59
CA THR A 27 2.14 15.86 6.91
C THR A 27 0.89 15.12 6.43
N ASN A 28 0.93 13.79 6.38
CA ASN A 28 -0.11 12.90 5.86
C ASN A 28 -0.40 13.08 4.35
N GLU A 29 0.67 13.32 3.58
CA GLU A 29 0.69 13.52 2.13
C GLU A 29 1.46 12.39 1.42
N ALA A 30 1.31 12.28 0.09
CA ALA A 30 2.03 11.31 -0.74
C ALA A 30 2.36 11.87 -2.14
N ASP A 31 2.85 13.11 -2.15
CA ASP A 31 3.22 13.91 -3.33
C ASP A 31 4.68 13.69 -3.78
N VAL A 32 5.58 13.35 -2.86
CA VAL A 32 7.00 13.16 -3.14
C VAL A 32 7.28 11.74 -3.68
N PRO A 33 7.97 11.57 -4.82
CA PRO A 33 8.36 10.27 -5.34
C PRO A 33 9.17 9.42 -4.34
N ALA A 34 8.97 8.11 -4.40
CA ALA A 34 9.77 7.12 -3.71
C ALA A 34 11.01 6.72 -4.54
N GLU A 35 12.05 6.22 -3.88
CA GLU A 35 13.26 5.70 -4.54
C GLU A 35 12.99 4.44 -5.40
N ASN A 36 11.90 3.74 -5.12
CA ASN A 36 11.53 2.49 -5.80
C ASN A 36 10.36 2.72 -6.76
N ALA A 37 10.47 2.25 -8.01
CA ALA A 37 9.31 2.14 -8.91
C ALA A 37 8.47 0.89 -8.58
N ILE A 38 7.16 0.93 -8.82
CA ILE A 38 6.27 -0.22 -8.55
C ILE A 38 6.78 -1.47 -9.30
N PRO A 39 6.98 -2.62 -8.63
CA PRO A 39 7.54 -3.80 -9.28
C PRO A 39 6.60 -4.36 -10.35
N GLN A 40 7.15 -4.75 -11.51
CA GLN A 40 6.38 -5.38 -12.60
C GLN A 40 5.73 -6.71 -12.19
N SER A 41 6.20 -7.37 -11.12
CA SER A 41 5.51 -8.52 -10.53
C SER A 41 4.12 -8.18 -9.95
N CYS A 42 3.82 -6.91 -9.70
CA CYS A 42 2.49 -6.44 -9.34
C CYS A 42 1.56 -6.25 -10.55
N ASP A 43 2.06 -6.16 -11.79
CA ASP A 43 1.23 -5.86 -12.96
C ASP A 43 0.08 -6.86 -13.11
N VAL A 44 0.34 -8.16 -12.97
CA VAL A 44 -0.68 -9.23 -13.11
C VAL A 44 -1.84 -9.12 -12.10
N VAL A 45 -1.63 -8.53 -10.92
CA VAL A 45 -2.72 -8.29 -9.96
C VAL A 45 -3.39 -6.93 -10.16
N ILE A 46 -2.61 -5.92 -10.57
CA ILE A 46 -3.11 -4.60 -10.94
C ILE A 46 -4.05 -4.68 -12.14
N ASP A 47 -3.63 -5.39 -13.20
CA ASP A 47 -4.41 -5.56 -14.43
C ASP A 47 -5.76 -6.22 -14.13
N ARG A 48 -5.77 -7.27 -13.30
CA ARG A 48 -7.01 -7.94 -12.85
C ARG A 48 -7.92 -7.02 -12.03
N MET A 49 -7.37 -6.09 -11.25
CA MET A 49 -8.16 -5.11 -10.51
C MET A 49 -8.77 -4.04 -11.43
N ILE A 50 -8.09 -3.69 -12.53
CA ILE A 50 -8.63 -2.82 -13.58
C ILE A 50 -9.70 -3.55 -14.40
N GLU A 51 -9.45 -4.79 -14.84
CA GLU A 51 -10.41 -5.65 -15.54
C GLU A 51 -11.69 -5.91 -14.72
N ALA A 52 -11.57 -6.05 -13.40
CA ALA A 52 -12.69 -6.21 -12.48
C ALA A 52 -13.42 -4.89 -12.15
N GLY A 53 -12.96 -3.74 -12.67
CA GLY A 53 -13.52 -2.42 -12.36
C GLY A 53 -13.30 -1.95 -10.92
N ILE A 54 -12.36 -2.55 -10.18
CA ILE A 54 -11.96 -2.13 -8.83
C ILE A 54 -11.14 -0.84 -8.93
N PHE A 55 -10.26 -0.73 -9.94
CA PHE A 55 -9.53 0.49 -10.23
C PHE A 55 -9.93 1.06 -11.60
N THR A 56 -10.25 2.36 -11.64
CA THR A 56 -10.49 3.13 -12.87
C THR A 56 -9.20 3.56 -13.56
N GLU A 57 -8.11 3.69 -12.81
CA GLU A 57 -6.78 4.13 -13.26
C GLU A 57 -5.69 3.21 -12.69
N ARG A 58 -4.52 3.12 -13.35
CA ARG A 58 -3.43 2.27 -12.85
C ARG A 58 -2.85 2.86 -11.55
N PRO A 59 -2.69 2.07 -10.47
CA PRO A 59 -2.05 2.51 -9.25
C PRO A 59 -0.62 3.00 -9.47
N ASP A 60 -0.36 4.17 -8.89
CA ASP A 60 0.87 4.95 -8.92
C ASP A 60 1.56 5.02 -7.53
N GLN A 61 0.95 4.41 -6.50
CA GLN A 61 1.54 4.24 -5.17
C GLN A 61 1.33 2.82 -4.66
N LEU A 62 2.37 2.22 -4.09
CA LEU A 62 2.31 0.92 -3.41
C LEU A 62 3.01 1.03 -2.05
N THR A 63 2.31 0.66 -0.97
CA THR A 63 2.86 0.66 0.41
C THR A 63 2.86 -0.75 0.98
N VAL A 64 4.04 -1.38 0.92
CA VAL A 64 4.27 -2.73 1.43
C VAL A 64 4.56 -2.66 2.93
N ASN A 65 3.64 -3.18 3.75
CA ASN A 65 3.81 -3.29 5.19
C ASN A 65 4.22 -4.73 5.55
N ILE A 66 5.34 -4.92 6.24
CA ILE A 66 5.87 -6.23 6.63
C ILE A 66 5.75 -6.38 8.16
N TYR A 67 5.14 -7.48 8.60
CA TYR A 67 4.82 -7.80 9.99
C TYR A 67 5.40 -9.20 10.35
N GLU A 68 6.07 -9.34 11.51
CA GLU A 68 6.76 -10.51 12.10
C GLU A 68 6.61 -10.49 13.68
N PRO A 69 6.13 -11.51 14.46
CA PRO A 69 5.98 -11.44 15.96
C PRO A 69 4.56 -11.68 16.60
N GLY A 70 3.95 -10.68 17.31
CA GLY A 70 2.50 -10.57 17.72
C GLY A 70 1.71 -9.21 17.45
N ASN A 71 1.45 -8.71 16.20
CA ASN A 71 1.39 -7.22 15.91
C ASN A 71 0.17 -6.39 16.31
N GLY A 72 0.40 -5.07 16.32
CA GLY A 72 -0.56 -4.03 15.94
C GLY A 72 0.00 -2.99 14.96
N ILE A 73 -0.87 -2.51 14.07
CA ILE A 73 -0.91 -1.09 13.70
C ILE A 73 -1.83 -0.39 14.74
N PRO A 74 -1.53 0.82 15.23
CA PRO A 74 -2.45 1.57 16.08
C PRO A 74 -3.78 1.86 15.36
N SER A 75 -4.86 2.04 16.13
CA SER A 75 -6.13 2.51 15.56
C SER A 75 -5.92 3.88 14.91
N HIS A 76 -6.27 3.99 13.63
CA HIS A 76 -6.13 5.19 12.81
C HIS A 76 -7.15 5.13 11.66
N VAL A 77 -7.26 6.21 10.89
CA VAL A 77 -8.04 6.30 9.65
C VAL A 77 -7.10 6.85 8.58
N ASP A 78 -7.22 6.36 7.35
CA ASP A 78 -6.40 6.85 6.24
C ASP A 78 -6.67 8.34 5.94
N SER A 79 -5.61 9.07 5.61
CA SER A 79 -5.70 10.49 5.22
C SER A 79 -6.53 10.62 3.93
N HIS A 80 -7.56 11.46 3.95
CA HIS A 80 -8.48 11.57 2.81
C HIS A 80 -7.95 12.47 1.67
N SER A 81 -6.88 13.24 1.87
CA SER A 81 -6.36 14.19 0.89
C SER A 81 -5.32 13.66 -0.12
N PRO A 82 -4.42 12.70 0.19
CA PRO A 82 -3.46 12.20 -0.81
C PRO A 82 -4.01 11.06 -1.67
N PHE A 83 -4.99 10.29 -1.19
CA PHE A 83 -5.48 9.10 -1.89
C PHE A 83 -6.61 9.42 -2.86
N GLY A 84 -6.77 8.58 -3.89
CA GLY A 84 -7.97 8.60 -4.74
C GLY A 84 -9.14 7.90 -4.07
N ASP A 85 -10.28 7.84 -4.77
CA ASP A 85 -11.54 7.24 -4.27
C ASP A 85 -11.43 5.73 -3.91
N THR A 86 -10.31 5.06 -4.19
CA THR A 86 -10.13 3.61 -3.96
C THR A 86 -8.79 3.29 -3.29
N ILE A 87 -8.86 2.58 -2.16
CA ILE A 87 -7.71 2.00 -1.46
C ILE A 87 -7.92 0.48 -1.37
N VAL A 88 -6.90 -0.32 -1.72
CA VAL A 88 -6.98 -1.79 -1.70
C VAL A 88 -5.98 -2.39 -0.71
N SER A 89 -6.38 -3.49 -0.09
CA SER A 89 -5.58 -4.25 0.87
C SER A 89 -5.55 -5.72 0.44
N LEU A 90 -4.36 -6.32 0.37
CA LEU A 90 -4.11 -7.62 -0.24
C LEU A 90 -3.26 -8.50 0.68
N SER A 91 -3.92 -9.12 1.65
CA SER A 91 -3.27 -10.06 2.56
C SER A 91 -2.63 -11.24 1.82
N LEU A 92 -1.34 -11.46 2.08
CA LEU A 92 -0.59 -12.66 1.68
C LEU A 92 -0.10 -13.38 2.95
N ILE A 93 0.31 -14.65 2.78
CA ILE A 93 1.05 -15.46 3.78
C ILE A 93 0.27 -15.72 5.11
N SER A 94 -0.92 -15.16 5.30
CA SER A 94 -1.62 -15.09 6.58
C SER A 94 -1.93 -16.45 7.23
N GLY A 95 -1.29 -16.67 8.39
CA GLY A 95 -1.57 -17.68 9.43
C GLY A 95 -1.01 -17.20 10.76
#